data_AF-A0A7V2V5Z5-F1
#
_entry.id   AF-A0A7V2V5Z5-F1
#
_cell.length_a   1.000
_cell.length_b   1.000
_cell.length_c   1.000
_cell.angle_alpha   90.00
_cell.angle_beta   90.00
_cell.angle_gamma   90.00
#
_symmetry.space_group_name_H-M   'P 1'
#
loop_
_entity.id
_entity.type
_entity.pdbx_description
1 polymer ?
#
loop_
_entity_poly.entity_id
_entity_poly.type
_entity_poly.pdbx_seq_one_letter_code
_entity_poly.pdbx_strand_id
1 'polypeptide(L)'
;MQTDNSSDFLKYFEEACNQLKLNHYFSCVRTPKDNSVCERFNRILQEEFIALGNMNTNIDSFNRDLIEWLVEYNFNRPHQTLDYLTPIEFTQKYTKVSKM
;
A
#
# COMPACT_ATOMS: atom_id res chain seq x y z
N MET A 1 1.79 12.80 -0.18
CA MET A 1 1.15 11.63 0.47
C MET A 1 -0.34 11.84 0.49
N GLN A 2 -1.13 10.86 0.04
CA GLN A 2 -2.59 10.94 0.09
C GLN A 2 -3.09 10.00 1.20
N THR A 3 -4.05 10.45 2.00
CA THR A 3 -4.75 9.61 2.99
C THR A 3 -6.26 9.82 2.90
N ASP A 4 -7.02 8.97 3.59
CA ASP A 4 -8.41 9.30 3.92
C ASP A 4 -8.46 10.36 5.03
N ASN A 5 -9.68 10.78 5.38
CA ASN A 5 -9.94 11.77 6.42
C ASN A 5 -9.94 11.17 7.84
N SER A 6 -9.36 9.99 8.05
CA SER A 6 -9.32 9.39 9.38
C SER A 6 -8.40 10.20 10.31
N SER A 7 -8.79 10.29 11.58
CA SER A 7 -8.03 11.00 12.60
C SER A 7 -6.66 10.40 12.88
N ASP A 8 -6.45 9.13 12.50
CA ASP A 8 -5.23 8.39 12.77
C ASP A 8 -4.01 9.00 12.06
N PHE A 9 -4.22 9.74 10.97
CA PHE A 9 -3.17 10.43 10.21
C PHE A 9 -2.82 11.84 10.73
N LEU A 10 -3.59 12.40 11.68
CA LEU A 10 -3.46 13.81 12.11
C LEU A 10 -2.42 14.05 13.22
N LYS A 11 -1.64 13.02 13.58
CA LYS A 11 -0.60 13.12 14.62
C LYS A 11 0.78 12.81 14.06
N TYR A 12 1.31 11.62 14.37
CA TYR A 12 2.68 11.25 14.01
C TYR A 12 2.92 11.21 12.49
N PHE A 13 1.90 10.90 11.70
CA PHE A 13 2.00 10.88 10.25
C PHE A 13 2.14 12.30 9.66
N GLU A 14 1.32 13.25 10.11
CA GLU A 14 1.41 14.66 9.69
C GLU A 14 2.74 15.30 10.13
N GLU A 15 3.19 15.01 11.36
CA GLU A 15 4.52 15.41 11.84
C GLU A 15 5.64 14.89 10.92
N ALA A 16 5.59 13.61 10.52
CA ALA A 16 6.57 13.02 9.62
C ALA A 16 6.51 13.63 8.21
N CYS A 17 5.31 13.89 7.67
CA CYS A 17 5.15 14.56 6.38
C CYS A 17 5.80 15.96 6.39
N ASN A 18 5.59 16.72 7.46
CA ASN A 18 6.18 18.04 7.64
C ASN A 18 7.71 17.98 7.73
N GLN A 19 8.26 17.04 8.51
CA GLN A 19 9.72 16.83 8.64
C GLN A 19 10.36 16.46 7.29
N LEU A 20 9.70 15.61 6.50
CA LEU A 20 10.17 15.16 5.19
C LEU A 20 9.84 16.14 4.05
N LYS A 21 9.18 17.27 4.34
CA LYS A 21 8.71 18.27 3.36
C LYS A 21 7.83 17.64 2.27
N LEU A 22 6.98 16.69 2.66
CA LEU A 22 6.01 16.04 1.79
C LEU A 22 4.64 16.69 1.95
N ASN A 23 4.03 17.09 0.83
CA ASN A 23 2.65 17.57 0.84
C ASN A 23 1.69 16.44 1.23
N HIS A 24 0.83 16.70 2.20
CA HIS A 24 -0.23 15.77 2.63
C HIS A 24 -1.56 16.21 2.01
N TYR A 25 -2.20 15.29 1.27
CA TYR A 25 -3.49 15.48 0.61
C TYR A 25 -4.53 14.55 1.21
N PHE A 26 -5.75 15.04 1.35
CA PHE A 26 -6.89 14.26 1.81
C PHE A 26 -7.77 13.82 0.63
N SER A 27 -8.36 12.64 0.77
CA SER A 27 -9.37 12.14 -0.16
C SER A 27 -10.56 13.09 -0.22
N CYS A 28 -11.10 13.31 -1.43
CA CYS A 28 -12.19 14.26 -1.61
C CYS A 28 -13.48 13.73 -0.95
N VAL A 29 -14.25 14.62 -0.34
CA VAL A 29 -15.52 14.28 0.31
C VAL A 29 -16.45 13.60 -0.71
N ARG A 30 -17.01 12.43 -0.34
CA ARG A 30 -17.90 11.61 -1.18
C ARG A 30 -17.26 11.10 -2.48
N THR A 31 -15.94 10.91 -2.51
CA THR A 31 -15.22 10.34 -3.66
C THR A 31 -14.61 8.99 -3.29
N PRO A 32 -15.41 7.91 -3.15
CA PRO A 32 -14.92 6.60 -2.70
C PRO A 32 -13.91 5.96 -3.68
N LYS A 33 -13.86 6.44 -4.93
CA LYS A 33 -12.94 5.92 -5.93
C LYS A 33 -11.49 6.32 -5.70
N ASP A 34 -11.24 7.39 -4.93
CA ASP A 34 -9.89 7.91 -4.66
C ASP A 34 -8.97 6.87 -3.99
N ASN A 35 -9.56 5.97 -3.19
CA ASN A 35 -8.83 4.93 -2.45
C ASN A 35 -9.11 3.51 -2.96
N SER A 36 -9.88 3.36 -4.04
CA SER A 36 -10.36 2.05 -4.52
C SER A 36 -9.25 1.03 -4.81
N VAL A 37 -8.08 1.49 -5.28
CA VAL A 37 -6.92 0.64 -5.53
C VAL A 37 -6.29 0.16 -4.21
N CYS A 38 -6.14 1.07 -3.24
CA CYS A 38 -5.64 0.73 -1.90
C CYS A 38 -6.59 -0.23 -1.17
N GLU A 39 -7.89 0.02 -1.26
CA GLU A 39 -8.92 -0.86 -0.71
C GLU A 39 -8.88 -2.24 -1.35
N ARG A 40 -8.69 -2.33 -2.67
CA ARG A 40 -8.55 -3.60 -3.38
C ARG A 40 -7.33 -4.39 -2.89
N PHE A 41 -6.19 -3.73 -2.71
CA PHE A 41 -4.99 -4.34 -2.15
C PHE A 41 -5.24 -4.85 -0.73
N ASN A 42 -5.79 -4.01 0.15
CA ASN A 42 -6.08 -4.38 1.53
C ASN A 42 -7.04 -5.58 1.60
N ARG A 43 -8.05 -5.63 0.73
CA ARG A 43 -8.94 -6.79 0.65
C ARG A 43 -8.21 -8.06 0.22
N ILE A 44 -7.33 -7.98 -0.79
CA ILE A 44 -6.53 -9.13 -1.23
C ILE A 44 -5.64 -9.64 -0.09
N LEU A 45 -4.99 -8.74 0.65
CA LEU A 45 -4.21 -9.12 1.83
C LEU A 45 -5.09 -9.81 2.89
N GLN A 46 -6.28 -9.27 3.16
CA GLN A 46 -7.21 -9.90 4.11
C GLN A 46 -7.65 -11.29 3.67
N GLU A 47 -8.01 -11.46 2.39
CA GLU A 47 -8.54 -12.71 1.85
C GLU A 47 -7.44 -13.78 1.67
N GLU A 48 -6.26 -13.38 1.18
CA GLU A 48 -5.21 -14.32 0.77
C GLU A 48 -4.10 -14.52 1.80
N PHE A 49 -3.99 -13.66 2.82
CA PHE A 49 -3.00 -13.82 3.88
C PHE A 49 -3.67 -14.03 5.23
N ILE A 50 -4.50 -13.08 5.67
CA ILE A 50 -5.10 -13.07 7.00
C ILE A 50 -6.11 -14.23 7.16
N ALA A 51 -7.06 -14.36 6.24
CA ALA A 51 -8.11 -15.37 6.29
C ALA A 51 -7.59 -16.80 6.12
N LEU A 52 -6.39 -16.98 5.56
CA LEU A 52 -5.71 -18.27 5.46
C LEU A 52 -4.99 -18.69 6.75
N GLY A 53 -5.17 -17.94 7.85
CA GLY A 53 -4.69 -18.32 9.18
C GLY A 53 -3.31 -17.78 9.54
N ASN A 54 -2.76 -16.84 8.77
CA ASN A 54 -1.46 -16.23 9.06
C ASN A 54 -1.52 -15.14 10.16
N MET A 55 -2.67 -14.98 10.83
CA MET A 55 -2.78 -14.10 12.00
C MET A 55 -2.00 -14.67 13.18
N ASN A 56 -1.10 -13.84 13.75
CA ASN A 56 -0.25 -14.23 14.87
C ASN A 56 -0.21 -13.12 15.93
N THR A 57 -0.24 -13.49 17.20
CA THR A 57 -0.10 -12.57 18.33
C THR A 57 1.35 -12.11 18.53
N ASN A 58 2.32 -12.89 18.06
CA ASN A 58 3.71 -12.49 17.98
C ASN A 58 3.93 -11.62 16.74
N ILE A 59 4.17 -10.32 16.98
CA ILE A 59 4.34 -9.30 15.94
C ILE A 59 5.58 -9.57 15.08
N ASP A 60 6.69 -10.07 15.65
CA ASP A 60 7.91 -10.33 14.89
C ASP A 60 7.74 -11.48 13.91
N SER A 61 7.01 -12.54 14.31
CA SER A 61 6.65 -13.64 13.42
C SER A 61 5.69 -13.15 12.34
N PHE A 62 4.63 -12.45 12.72
CA PHE A 62 3.64 -11.91 11.79
C PHE A 62 4.30 -11.03 10.71
N ASN A 63 5.18 -10.13 11.12
CA ASN A 63 5.88 -9.23 10.20
C ASN A 63 6.78 -9.97 9.22
N ARG A 64 7.44 -11.06 9.65
CA ARG A 64 8.27 -11.89 8.77
C ARG A 64 7.44 -12.54 7.69
N ASP A 65 6.35 -13.20 8.08
CA ASP A 65 5.47 -13.92 7.16
C ASP A 65 4.77 -12.94 6.20
N LEU A 66 4.38 -11.77 6.72
CA LEU A 66 3.80 -10.69 5.91
C LEU A 66 4.80 -10.15 4.88
N ILE A 67 6.08 -9.97 5.25
CA ILE A 67 7.12 -9.53 4.32
C ILE A 67 7.30 -10.54 3.19
N GLU A 68 7.34 -11.85 3.50
CA GLU A 68 7.45 -12.89 2.48
C GLU A 68 6.26 -12.84 1.50
N TRP A 69 5.04 -12.68 2.02
CA TRP A 69 3.85 -12.51 1.18
C TRP A 69 3.91 -11.23 0.33
N LEU A 70 4.39 -10.12 0.88
CA LEU A 70 4.55 -8.86 0.15
C LEU A 70 5.62 -8.95 -0.95
N VAL A 71 6.70 -9.72 -0.73
CA VAL A 71 7.71 -10.00 -1.76
C VAL A 71 7.06 -10.75 -2.92
N GLU A 72 6.31 -11.81 -2.61
CA GLU A 72 5.58 -12.56 -3.63
C GLU A 72 4.61 -11.66 -4.42
N TYR A 73 3.80 -10.87 -3.72
CA TYR A 73 2.82 -9.97 -4.34
C TYR A 73 3.45 -8.90 -5.25
N ASN A 74 4.58 -8.30 -4.83
CA ASN A 74 5.18 -7.15 -5.51
C ASN A 74 6.23 -7.50 -6.56
N PHE A 75 6.92 -8.64 -6.41
CA PHE A 75 8.06 -9.01 -7.26
C PHE A 75 7.81 -10.23 -8.14
N ASN A 76 6.88 -11.12 -7.77
CA ASN A 76 6.70 -12.39 -8.47
C ASN A 76 5.31 -12.51 -9.11
N ARG A 77 4.26 -11.95 -8.48
CA ARG A 77 2.88 -12.05 -8.97
C ARG A 77 2.64 -11.09 -10.14
N PRO A 78 2.29 -11.58 -11.34
CA PRO A 78 1.86 -10.73 -12.45
C PRO A 78 0.42 -10.25 -12.24
N HIS A 79 0.14 -8.99 -12.57
CA HIS A 79 -1.19 -8.39 -12.41
C HIS A 79 -1.82 -8.11 -13.77
N GLN A 80 -3.01 -8.65 -14.02
CA GLN A 80 -3.71 -8.46 -15.30
C GLN A 80 -3.97 -6.97 -15.61
N THR A 81 -4.26 -6.15 -14.60
CA THR A 81 -4.46 -4.70 -14.75
C THR A 81 -3.18 -3.94 -15.10
N LEU A 82 -2.01 -4.58 -14.97
CA LEU A 82 -0.69 -4.02 -15.25
C LEU A 82 -0.05 -4.69 -16.49
N ASP A 83 -0.86 -5.16 -17.44
CA ASP A 83 -0.40 -5.92 -18.61
C ASP A 83 0.45 -7.15 -18.26
N TYR A 84 0.09 -7.83 -17.17
CA TYR A 84 0.83 -8.98 -16.61
C TYR A 84 2.25 -8.66 -16.12
N LEU A 85 2.58 -7.39 -15.89
CA LEU A 85 3.76 -7.00 -15.14
C LEU A 85 3.52 -7.19 -13.64
N THR A 86 4.59 -7.43 -12.89
CA THR A 86 4.57 -7.30 -11.43
C THR A 86 4.50 -5.82 -11.03
N PRO A 87 4.04 -5.48 -9.81
CA PRO A 87 3.99 -4.10 -9.37
C PRO A 87 5.34 -3.39 -9.49
N ILE A 88 6.44 -4.06 -9.13
CA ILE A 88 7.79 -3.51 -9.23
C ILE A 88 8.22 -3.33 -10.69
N GLU A 89 7.96 -4.28 -11.58
CA GLU A 89 8.26 -4.13 -13.01
C GLU A 89 7.48 -2.96 -13.62
N PHE A 90 6.21 -2.82 -13.27
CA PHE A 90 5.38 -1.70 -13.69
C PHE A 90 5.98 -0.37 -13.21
N THR A 91 6.31 -0.26 -11.92
CA THR A 91 6.99 0.92 -11.37
C THR A 91 8.30 1.19 -12.11
N GLN A 92 9.18 0.21 -12.28
CA GLN A 92 10.46 0.42 -12.97
C GLN A 92 10.28 0.88 -14.42
N LYS A 93 9.27 0.36 -15.13
CA LYS A 93 8.94 0.74 -16.51
C LYS A 93 8.45 2.18 -16.63
N TYR A 94 7.60 2.63 -15.70
CA TYR A 94 6.89 3.92 -15.81
C TYR A 94 7.41 5.03 -14.89
N THR A 95 8.22 4.73 -13.86
CA THR A 95 8.78 5.71 -12.90
C THR A 95 9.97 6.51 -13.45
N LYS A 96 10.30 6.43 -14.75
CA LYS A 96 11.28 7.33 -15.40
C LYS A 96 10.81 8.79 -15.55
N VAL A 97 9.91 9.30 -14.70
CA VAL A 97 9.45 10.70 -14.73
C VAL A 97 9.23 11.27 -13.32
N SER A 98 10.33 11.43 -12.59
CA SER A 98 10.55 12.62 -11.75
C SER A 98 12.04 12.70 -11.43
N LYS A 99 12.80 13.34 -12.33
CA LYS A 99 14.09 13.91 -11.91
C LYS A 99 13.75 15.08 -11.01
N MET A 100 14.02 14.93 -9.71
CA MET A 100 14.26 16.09 -8.84
C MET A 100 15.43 16.91 -9.39
#